data_AF-A0A660U5C3-F1
#
_entry.id   AF-A0A660U5C3-F1
#
_cell.length_a   1.000
_cell.length_b   1.000
_cell.length_c   1.000
_cell.angle_alpha   90.00
_cell.angle_beta   90.00
_cell.angle_gamma   90.00
#
_symmetry.space_group_name_H-M   'P 1'
#
loop_
_entity.id
_entity.type
_entity.pdbx_description
1 polymer ?
#
loop_
_entity_poly.entity_id
_entity_poly.type
_entity_poly.pdbx_seq_one_letter_code
_entity_poly.pdbx_strand_id
1 'polypeptide(L)'
;LFLEGIPVVSELKKMHIGSDIPKQLENDRKAEEDAIKAYNDAIFLAGEVRDFATREILQSILEDEDRHIDEIEELQDQIKHMTLSIFLTTQV
;
A
#
# COMPACT_ATOMS: atom_id res chain seq x y z
N LEU A 1 6.37 -2.68 21.94
CA LEU A 1 5.20 -3.57 22.01
C LEU A 1 5.68 -5.02 22.09
N PHE A 2 5.10 -5.87 22.95
CA PHE A 2 5.43 -7.29 23.05
C PHE A 2 4.13 -8.09 23.23
N LEU A 3 3.87 -9.05 22.34
CA LEU A 3 2.59 -9.78 22.24
C LEU A 3 2.70 -11.30 22.41
N GLU A 4 3.91 -11.82 22.68
CA GLU A 4 4.19 -13.27 22.85
C GLU A 4 3.81 -14.18 21.65
N GLY A 5 3.42 -13.59 20.52
CA GLY A 5 3.12 -14.31 19.28
C GLY A 5 4.37 -14.71 18.48
N ILE A 6 4.17 -15.62 17.52
CA ILE A 6 5.22 -16.07 16.58
C ILE A 6 4.83 -15.56 15.18
N PRO A 7 5.61 -14.65 14.57
CA PRO A 7 5.35 -14.18 13.22
C PRO A 7 5.39 -15.31 12.20
N VAL A 8 4.39 -15.37 11.31
CA VAL A 8 4.34 -16.34 10.21
C VAL A 8 4.82 -15.66 8.93
N VAL A 9 5.91 -16.18 8.37
CA VAL A 9 6.53 -15.68 7.12
C VAL A 9 6.79 -16.80 6.11
N SER A 10 6.07 -17.92 6.25
CA SER A 10 6.21 -19.10 5.39
C SER A 10 5.39 -19.02 4.10
N GLU A 11 4.40 -18.13 4.04
CA GLU A 11 3.50 -17.98 2.90
C GLU A 11 3.68 -16.60 2.27
N LEU A 12 4.04 -16.59 0.98
CA LEU A 12 4.07 -15.38 0.18
C LEU A 12 2.77 -15.28 -0.60
N LYS A 13 2.06 -14.15 -0.45
CA LYS A 13 0.88 -13.86 -1.26
C LYS A 13 1.25 -13.77 -2.74
N LYS A 14 0.26 -13.98 -3.62
CA LYS A 14 0.47 -13.91 -5.06
C LYS A 14 0.94 -12.51 -5.48
N MET A 15 2.07 -12.44 -6.17
CA MET A 15 2.57 -11.20 -6.76
C MET A 15 2.00 -10.98 -8.16
N HIS A 16 1.59 -9.75 -8.45
CA HIS A 16 1.03 -9.34 -9.74
C HIS A 16 2.02 -8.46 -10.49
N ILE A 17 2.88 -9.09 -11.29
CA ILE A 17 3.94 -8.36 -12.01
C ILE A 17 3.40 -7.76 -13.32
N GLY A 18 3.49 -6.43 -13.47
CA GLY A 18 3.11 -5.70 -14.67
C GLY A 18 4.21 -5.75 -15.75
N SER A 19 3.79 -5.87 -17.02
CA SER A 19 4.69 -5.91 -18.20
C SER A 19 5.25 -4.54 -18.61
N ASP A 20 4.64 -3.48 -18.13
CA ASP A 20 4.89 -2.09 -18.48
C ASP A 20 4.52 -1.19 -17.29
N ILE A 21 5.00 0.05 -17.29
CA ILE A 21 4.80 0.99 -16.17
C ILE A 21 3.32 1.21 -15.82
N PRO A 22 2.40 1.47 -16.78
CA PRO A 22 0.99 1.61 -16.44
C PRO A 22 0.40 0.39 -15.72
N LYS A 23 0.76 -0.82 -16.15
CA LYS A 23 0.30 -2.06 -15.51
C LYS A 23 0.95 -2.31 -14.16
N GLN A 24 2.21 -1.88 -13.96
CA GLN A 24 2.87 -1.92 -12.65
C GLN A 24 2.14 -1.00 -11.67
N LEU A 25 1.95 0.27 -12.02
CA LEU A 25 1.23 1.24 -11.19
C LEU A 25 -0.21 0.79 -10.86
N GLU A 26 -0.92 0.19 -11.81
CA GLU A 26 -2.27 -0.35 -11.56
C GLU A 26 -2.27 -1.55 -10.61
N ASN A 27 -1.27 -2.42 -10.68
CA ASN A 27 -1.15 -3.55 -9.77
C ASN A 27 -0.73 -3.09 -8.38
N ASP A 28 0.17 -2.11 -8.30
CA ASP A 28 0.62 -1.52 -7.04
C ASP A 28 -0.54 -0.79 -6.36
N ARG A 29 -1.32 0.04 -7.09
CA ARG A 29 -2.52 0.70 -6.54
C ARG A 29 -3.48 -0.30 -5.90
N LYS A 30 -3.72 -1.44 -6.56
CA LYS A 30 -4.60 -2.50 -6.01
C LYS A 30 -4.02 -3.17 -4.78
N ALA A 31 -2.70 -3.38 -4.75
CA ALA A 31 -2.03 -3.93 -3.58
C ALA A 31 -2.19 -2.98 -2.38
N GLU A 32 -2.05 -1.67 -2.60
CA GLU A 32 -2.26 -0.65 -1.57
C GLU A 32 -3.73 -0.55 -1.13
N GLU A 33 -4.69 -0.56 -2.07
CA GLU A 33 -6.13 -0.59 -1.75
C GLU A 33 -6.48 -1.79 -0.84
N ASP A 34 -5.93 -2.98 -1.14
CA ASP A 34 -6.11 -4.18 -0.33
C ASP A 34 -5.42 -4.06 1.04
N ALA A 35 -4.24 -3.44 1.11
CA ALA A 35 -3.49 -3.21 2.34
C ALA A 35 -4.22 -2.22 3.27
N ILE A 36 -4.64 -1.06 2.75
CA ILE A 36 -5.41 -0.03 3.46
C ILE A 36 -6.67 -0.65 4.07
N LYS A 37 -7.39 -1.47 3.30
CA LYS A 37 -8.57 -2.17 3.82
C LYS A 37 -8.21 -3.09 4.99
N ALA A 38 -7.16 -3.90 4.85
CA ALA A 38 -6.72 -4.81 5.89
C ALA A 38 -6.24 -4.08 7.16
N TYR A 39 -5.54 -2.96 7.01
CA TYR A 39 -5.10 -2.12 8.13
C TYR A 39 -6.28 -1.45 8.83
N ASN A 40 -7.26 -0.91 8.10
CA ASN A 40 -8.47 -0.34 8.69
C ASN A 40 -9.25 -1.37 9.53
N ASP A 41 -9.45 -2.59 8.99
CA ASP A 41 -10.10 -3.68 9.71
C ASP A 41 -9.33 -4.07 10.98
N ALA A 42 -7.99 -4.12 10.90
CA ALA A 42 -7.13 -4.42 12.05
C ALA A 42 -7.12 -3.31 13.11
N ILE A 43 -7.12 -2.04 12.70
CA ILE A 43 -7.21 -0.85 13.58
C ILE A 43 -8.54 -0.87 14.34
N PHE A 44 -9.65 -1.18 13.65
CA PHE A 44 -10.96 -1.32 14.26
C PHE A 44 -10.94 -2.40 15.35
N LEU A 45 -10.46 -3.60 15.01
CA LEU A 45 -10.36 -4.73 15.96
C LEU A 45 -9.48 -4.39 17.16
N ALA A 46 -8.31 -3.78 16.94
CA ALA A 46 -7.42 -3.33 18.01
C ALA A 46 -8.12 -2.35 18.96
N GLY A 47 -8.96 -1.47 18.42
CA GLY A 47 -9.83 -0.58 19.21
C GLY A 47 -10.88 -1.34 20.04
N GLU A 48 -11.56 -2.34 19.46
CA GLU A 48 -12.56 -3.14 20.15
C GLU A 48 -11.98 -3.92 21.33
N VAL A 49 -10.80 -4.51 21.16
CA VAL A 49 -10.11 -5.27 22.22
C VAL A 49 -9.25 -4.39 23.13
N ARG A 50 -9.29 -3.06 22.94
CA ARG A 50 -8.56 -2.03 23.73
C ARG A 50 -7.03 -2.16 23.67
N ASP A 51 -6.50 -2.71 22.59
CA ASP A 51 -5.06 -2.72 22.31
C ASP A 51 -4.65 -1.44 21.55
N PHE A 52 -4.53 -0.34 22.31
CA PHE A 52 -4.21 0.96 21.74
C PHE A 52 -2.75 1.08 21.27
N ALA A 53 -1.84 0.30 21.84
CA ALA A 53 -0.44 0.31 21.43
C ALA A 53 -0.25 -0.34 20.05
N THR A 54 -0.93 -1.47 19.78
CA THR A 54 -0.97 -2.04 18.43
C THR A 54 -1.70 -1.12 17.47
N ARG A 55 -2.83 -0.52 17.89
CA ARG A 55 -3.57 0.43 17.06
C ARG A 55 -2.71 1.60 16.57
N GLU A 56 -1.93 2.23 17.45
CA GLU A 56 -1.05 3.35 17.09
C GLU A 56 -0.04 2.97 16.00
N ILE A 57 0.59 1.79 16.11
CA ILE A 57 1.53 1.28 15.11
C ILE A 57 0.81 1.01 13.77
N LEU A 58 -0.38 0.41 13.81
CA LEU A 58 -1.15 0.15 12.58
C LEU A 58 -1.60 1.45 11.91
N GLN A 59 -1.93 2.49 12.70
CA GLN A 59 -2.30 3.80 12.17
C GLN A 59 -1.12 4.48 11.47
N SER A 60 0.09 4.42 12.02
CA SER A 60 1.26 4.98 11.33
C SER A 60 1.57 4.26 10.02
N ILE A 61 1.34 2.94 9.95
CA ILE A 61 1.50 2.19 8.70
C ILE A 61 0.42 2.58 7.70
N LEU A 62 -0.84 2.71 8.14
CA LEU A 62 -1.94 3.15 7.29
C LEU A 62 -1.65 4.54 6.67
N GLU A 63 -1.09 5.48 7.44
CA GLU A 63 -0.68 6.80 6.93
C GLU A 63 0.40 6.71 5.83
N ASP A 64 1.29 5.71 5.91
CA ASP A 64 2.27 5.46 4.85
C ASP A 64 1.61 4.88 3.60
N GLU A 65 0.65 3.94 3.74
CA GLU A 65 -0.06 3.37 2.58
C GLU A 65 -0.97 4.39 1.87
N ASP A 66 -1.61 5.29 2.63
CA ASP A 66 -2.38 6.40 2.04
C ASP A 66 -1.47 7.31 1.19
N ARG A 67 -0.25 7.60 1.68
CA ARG A 67 0.75 8.36 0.93
C ARG A 67 1.21 7.60 -0.33
N HIS A 68 1.39 6.28 -0.24
CA HIS A 68 1.76 5.47 -1.40
C HIS A 68 0.67 5.51 -2.49
N ILE A 69 -0.62 5.47 -2.12
CA ILE A 69 -1.71 5.67 -3.08
C ILE A 69 -1.63 7.04 -3.74
N ASP A 70 -1.47 8.11 -2.96
CA ASP A 70 -1.37 9.48 -3.49
C ASP A 70 -0.24 9.60 -4.52
N GLU A 71 0.94 9.04 -4.21
CA GLU A 71 2.09 9.01 -5.12
C GLU A 71 1.80 8.22 -6.40
N ILE A 72 1.16 7.05 -6.30
CA ILE A 72 0.79 6.23 -7.46
C ILE A 72 -0.22 6.96 -8.35
N GLU A 73 -1.25 7.57 -7.76
CA GLU A 73 -2.27 8.33 -8.48
C GLU A 73 -1.66 9.56 -9.16
N GLU A 74 -0.73 10.26 -8.51
CA GLU A 74 0.00 11.37 -9.12
C GLU A 74 0.76 10.90 -10.39
N LEU A 75 1.48 9.78 -10.31
CA LEU A 75 2.20 9.22 -11.46
C LEU A 75 1.25 8.82 -12.59
N GLN A 76 0.10 8.22 -12.26
CA GLN A 76 -0.93 7.87 -13.24
C GLN A 76 -1.48 9.12 -13.95
N ASP A 77 -1.71 10.21 -13.21
CA ASP A 77 -2.17 11.47 -13.78
C ASP A 77 -1.09 12.17 -14.63
N GLN A 78 0.18 12.14 -14.21
CA GLN A 78 1.30 12.64 -15.02
C GLN A 78 1.38 11.90 -16.36
N ILE A 79 1.28 10.57 -16.36
CA ILE A 79 1.25 9.75 -17.58
C ILE A 79 0.08 10.13 -18.48
N LYS A 80 -1.10 10.36 -17.89
CA LYS A 80 -2.31 10.75 -18.62
C LYS A 80 -2.19 12.13 -19.28
N HIS A 81 -1.54 13.08 -18.62
CA HIS A 81 -1.36 14.44 -19.13
C HIS A 81 -0.21 14.58 -20.14
N MET A 82 0.88 13.84 -19.96
CA MET A 82 2.10 14.00 -20.77
C MET A 82 2.28 12.90 -21.82
N THR A 83 1.50 11.82 -21.78
CA THR A 83 1.77 10.53 -22.44
C THR A 83 2.94 9.77 -21.82
N LEU A 84 2.87 8.43 -21.87
CA LEU A 84 3.89 7.55 -21.29
C LEU A 84 5.30 7.87 -21.81
N SER A 85 5.47 8.08 -23.11
CA SER A 85 6.79 8.33 -23.70
C SER A 85 7.47 9.58 -23.14
N ILE A 86 6.72 10.68 -22.95
CA ILE A 86 7.28 11.92 -22.39
C ILE A 86 7.52 11.76 -20.89
N PHE A 87 6.58 11.17 -20.16
CA PHE A 87 6.76 10.87 -18.73
C PHE A 87 8.04 10.07 -18.47
N LEU A 88 8.33 9.03 -19.26
CA LEU A 88 9.55 8.22 -19.07
C LEU A 88 10.84 9.02 -19.24
N THR A 89 10.82 10.13 -20.00
CA THR A 89 12.00 11.00 -20.12
C THR A 89 12.29 11.81 -18.86
N THR A 90 11.33 11.94 -17.94
CA THR A 90 11.49 12.68 -16.66
C THR A 90 11.95 11.80 -15.51
N GLN A 91 12.06 10.48 -15.71
CA GLN A 91 12.40 9.49 -14.67
C GLN A 91 13.89 9.08 -14.70
N VAL A 92 14.73 9.83 -15.43
CA VAL A 92 16.16 9.54 -15.67
C VAL A 92 17.04 10.59 -15.01
#